data_AF-A0A914P0I2-F1
#
_entry.id   AF-A0A914P0I2-F1
#
_cell.length_a   1.000
_cell.length_b   1.000
_cell.length_c   1.000
_cell.angle_alpha   90.00
_cell.angle_beta   90.00
_cell.angle_gamma   90.00
#
_symmetry.space_group_name_H-M   'P 1'
#
loop_
_entity.id
_entity.type
_entity.pdbx_description
1 polymer ?
#
loop_
_entity_poly.entity_id
_entity_poly.type
_entity_poly.pdbx_seq_one_letter_code
_entity_poly.pdbx_strand_id
1 'polypeptide(L)' 'MSNKNRRGSSSSSGSGCDACGAKKLSLLEIEAISAVKEVAAFVQSICISEVLSRTTDLIFLNLHTLEGICFVYFL' A
#
# COMPACT_ATOMS: atom_id res chain seq x y z
N MET A 1 1.22 6.74 54.65
CA MET A 1 0.94 7.70 53.56
C MET A 1 0.45 6.89 52.37
N SER A 2 -0.85 6.88 52.12
CA SER A 2 -1.50 5.95 51.19
C SER A 2 -1.31 6.39 49.74
N ASN A 3 -0.79 5.48 48.91
CA ASN A 3 -0.42 5.72 47.52
C ASN A 3 -1.65 5.82 46.61
N LYS A 4 -1.70 6.84 45.74
CA LYS A 4 -2.85 7.20 44.90
C LYS A 4 -2.52 6.94 43.43
N ASN A 5 -2.83 5.75 42.93
CA ASN A 5 -2.76 5.47 41.49
C ASN A 5 -4.18 5.49 40.89
N ARG A 6 -4.51 6.63 40.28
CA ARG A 6 -5.73 6.83 39.50
C ARG A 6 -5.41 6.72 38.00
N ARG A 7 -6.43 6.24 37.26
CA ARG A 7 -6.60 6.24 35.79
C ARG A 7 -5.82 5.11 35.12
N GLY A 8 -6.44 4.17 34.43
CA GLY A 8 -7.68 4.24 33.67
C GLY A 8 -7.34 3.61 32.33
N SER A 9 -7.71 2.34 32.16
CA SER A 9 -7.42 1.57 30.95
C SER A 9 -8.28 2.10 29.81
N SER A 10 -7.67 2.87 28.91
CA SER A 10 -8.25 3.20 27.62
C SER A 10 -7.69 2.22 26.60
N SER A 11 -8.39 1.10 26.41
CA SER A 11 -8.18 0.19 25.29
C SER A 11 -8.59 0.89 24.00
N SER A 12 -7.63 1.51 23.31
CA SER A 12 -7.81 1.87 21.91
C SER A 12 -7.57 0.61 21.07
N SER A 13 -8.64 -0.16 20.87
CA SER A 13 -8.72 -1.21 19.85
C SER A 13 -8.68 -0.54 18.47
N GLY A 14 -7.47 -0.21 18.01
CA GLY A 14 -7.18 0.05 16.61
C GLY A 14 -6.90 -1.28 15.95
N SER A 15 -7.91 -1.85 15.28
CA SER A 15 -7.74 -2.99 14.38
C SER A 15 -6.98 -2.53 13.13
N GLY A 16 -5.68 -2.29 13.27
CA GLY A 16 -4.77 -2.19 12.14
C GLY A 16 -4.26 -3.59 11.83
N CYS A 17 -4.47 -4.04 10.60
CA CYS A 17 -3.86 -5.26 10.10
C CYS A 17 -2.33 -5.18 10.25
N ASP A 18 -1.79 -5.92 11.22
CA ASP A 18 -0.37 -6.20 11.36
C ASP A 18 0.09 -7.10 10.21
N ALA A 19 0.61 -6.50 9.12
CA ALA A 19 1.50 -7.19 8.19
C ALA A 19 2.39 -6.21 7.39
N CYS A 20 3.70 -6.40 7.54
CA CYS A 20 4.84 -5.78 6.84
C CYS A 20 5.16 -4.33 7.23
N GLY A 21 6.42 -4.09 7.60
CA GLY A 21 6.93 -2.80 8.10
C GLY A 21 6.43 -1.61 7.27
N ALA A 22 5.53 -0.84 7.88
CA ALA A 22 4.75 0.20 7.22
C ALA A 22 5.65 1.37 6.77
N LYS A 23 6.27 1.23 5.59
CA LYS A 23 6.59 2.38 4.77
C LYS A 23 5.25 3.06 4.50
N LYS A 24 5.11 4.30 4.98
CA LYS A 24 3.95 5.13 4.72
C LYS A 24 3.83 5.27 3.20
N LEU A 25 2.90 4.54 2.59
CA LEU A 25 2.64 4.64 1.15
C LEU A 25 2.27 6.09 0.83
N SER A 26 2.77 6.60 -0.30
CA SER A 26 2.37 7.92 -0.77
C SER A 26 0.90 7.91 -1.19
N LEU A 27 0.25 9.08 -1.21
CA LEU A 27 -1.13 9.18 -1.71
C LEU A 27 -1.26 8.65 -3.13
N LEU A 28 -0.26 8.92 -3.97
CA LEU A 28 -0.18 8.44 -5.35
C LEU A 28 -0.10 6.91 -5.41
N GLU A 29 0.69 6.27 -4.54
CA GLU A 29 0.76 4.80 -4.46
C GLU A 29 -0.58 4.19 -4.05
N ILE A 30 -1.28 4.82 -3.11
CA ILE A 30 -2.61 4.37 -2.66
C ILE A 30 -3.63 4.49 -3.79
N GLU A 31 -3.65 5.64 -4.48
CA GLU A 31 -4.56 5.89 -5.60
C GLU A 31 -4.30 4.92 -6.76
N ALA A 32 -3.03 4.72 -7.11
CA ALA A 32 -2.62 3.76 -8.13
C ALA A 32 -3.02 2.33 -7.78
N ILE A 33 -2.79 1.89 -6.53
CA ILE A 33 -3.25 0.57 -6.08
C ILE A 33 -4.77 0.47 -6.17
N SER A 34 -5.51 1.53 -5.82
CA SER A 34 -6.96 1.56 -5.91
C SER A 34 -7.46 1.45 -7.35
N ALA A 35 -6.88 2.22 -8.27
CA ALA A 35 -7.21 2.18 -9.70
C ALA A 35 -6.96 0.79 -10.31
N VAL A 36 -5.86 0.16 -9.88
CA VAL A 36 -5.47 -1.14 -10.42
C VAL A 36 -6.26 -2.31 -9.83
N LYS A 37 -6.86 -2.17 -8.64
CA LYS A 37 -7.74 -3.19 -8.07
C LYS A 37 -8.90 -3.55 -8.99
N GLU A 38 -9.39 -2.62 -9.80
CA GLU A 38 -10.48 -2.86 -10.75
C GLU A 38 -10.07 -3.83 -11.86
N VAL A 39 -8.81 -3.81 -12.26
CA VAL A 39 -8.26 -4.66 -13.33
C VAL A 39 -7.48 -5.87 -12.82
N ALA A 40 -7.37 -6.04 -11.49
CA ALA A 40 -6.66 -7.15 -10.86
C ALA A 40 -7.16 -8.54 -11.29
N ALA A 41 -8.42 -8.67 -11.70
CA ALA A 41 -8.98 -9.92 -12.20
C ALA A 41 -8.45 -10.33 -13.60
N PHE A 42 -7.86 -9.38 -14.34
CA PHE A 42 -7.41 -9.57 -15.72
C PHE A 42 -5.88 -9.62 -15.85
N VAL A 43 -5.17 -9.54 -14.73
CA VAL A 43 -3.70 -9.50 -14.69
C VAL A 43 -3.18 -10.55 -13.73
N GLN A 44 -2.07 -11.18 -14.10
CA GLN A 44 -1.39 -12.17 -13.29
C GLN A 44 -0.68 -11.52 -12.09
N SER A 45 -0.07 -10.35 -12.28
CA SER A 45 0.59 -9.61 -11.21
C SER A 45 0.71 -8.12 -11.51
N ILE A 46 0.79 -7.32 -10.45
CA ILE A 46 1.04 -5.88 -10.49
C ILE A 46 2.14 -5.59 -9.48
N CYS A 47 3.14 -4.79 -9.88
CA CYS A 47 4.14 -4.27 -8.96
C CYS A 47 4.57 -2.86 -9.34
N ILE A 48 5.02 -2.09 -8.36
CA ILE A 48 5.66 -0.80 -8.62
C ILE A 48 7.06 -1.09 -9.17
N SER A 49 7.40 -0.51 -10.31
CA SER A 49 8.70 -0.68 -10.95
C SER A 49 9.82 -0.21 -10.02
N GLU A 50 10.80 -1.06 -9.76
CA GLU A 50 12.02 -0.72 -9.00
C GLU A 50 13.15 -0.19 -9.88
N VAL A 51 13.01 -0.35 -11.19
CA VAL A 51 14.02 0.01 -12.18
C VAL A 51 13.86 1.47 -12.61
N LEU A 52 12.63 1.96 -12.67
CA LEU A 52 12.32 3.33 -13.09
C LEU A 52 12.26 4.27 -11.89
N SER A 53 12.75 5.49 -12.07
CA SER A 53 12.79 6.51 -11.03
C SER A 53 11.38 6.86 -10.58
N ARG A 54 11.09 6.62 -9.30
CA ARG A 54 9.84 7.05 -8.64
C ARG A 54 10.06 8.45 -8.06
N THR A 55 9.09 9.33 -8.27
CA THR A 55 9.03 10.63 -7.61
C THR A 55 7.77 10.70 -6.74
N THR A 56 7.58 11.81 -6.02
CA THR A 56 6.36 12.04 -5.22
C THR A 56 5.09 12.09 -6.06
N ASP A 57 5.20 12.50 -7.33
CA ASP A 57 4.08 12.75 -8.23
C ASP A 57 4.09 11.84 -9.45
N LEU A 58 5.03 10.89 -9.53
CA LEU A 58 5.13 9.95 -10.64
C LEU A 58 5.62 8.59 -10.17
N ILE A 59 4.84 7.56 -10.47
CA ILE A 59 5.23 6.17 -10.26
C ILE A 59 5.03 5.35 -11.52
N PHE A 60 5.82 4.30 -11.62
CA PHE A 60 5.71 3.32 -12.69
C PHE A 60 5.20 2.01 -12.14
N LEU A 61 4.21 1.42 -12.81
CA LEU A 61 3.67 0.12 -12.51
C LEU A 61 4.01 -0.85 -13.63
N ASN A 62 4.45 -2.03 -13.25
CA ASN A 62 4.57 -3.17 -14.15
C ASN A 62 3.33 -4.04 -13.95
N LEU A 63 2.55 -4.22 -15.03
CA LEU A 63 1.42 -5.13 -15.08
C LEU A 63 1.76 -6.32 -15.95
N HIS A 64 1.63 -7.50 -15.39
CA HIS A 64 1.78 -8.75 -16.12
C HIS A 64 0.41 -9.33 -16.40
N THR A 65 0.03 -9.47 -17.67
CA THR A 65 -1.27 -9.99 -18.05
C THR A 65 -1.31 -11.52 -17.98
N LEU A 66 -2.51 -12.10 -18.09
CA LEU A 66 -2.68 -13.56 -18.11
C LEU A 66 -2.06 -14.21 -19.35
N GLU A 67 -1.92 -13.43 -20.43
CA GLU A 67 -1.29 -13.82 -21.69
C GLU A 67 0.25 -13.80 -21.62
N GLY A 68 0.84 -13.43 -20.47
CA GLY A 68 2.28 -13.38 -20.28
C GLY A 68 2.94 -12.12 -20.85
N ILE A 69 2.15 -11.07 -21.11
CA ILE A 69 2.65 -9.80 -21.64
C ILE A 69 2.85 -8.82 -20.48
N CYS A 70 3.98 -8.12 -20.47
CA CYS A 70 4.28 -7.10 -19.48
C CYS A 70 4.07 -5.70 -20.07
N PHE A 71 3.27 -4.87 -19.41
CA PHE A 71 3.04 -3.48 -19.75
C PHE A 71 3.52 -2.57 -18.62
N VAL A 72 4.16 -1.45 -19.00
CA VAL A 72 4.57 -0.41 -18.06
C VAL A 72 3.57 0.74 -18.15
N TYR A 73 2.92 1.03 -17.03
CA TYR A 73 2.01 2.17 -16.87
C TYR A 73 2.68 3.23 -16.01
N PHE A 74 2.46 4.49 -16.33
CA PHE A 74 2.87 5.62 -15.51
C PHE A 74 1.62 6.30 -14.97
N LEU A 75 1.66 6.66 -13.68
CA LEU A 75 0.64 7.42 -12.97
C LEU A 75 1.30 8.63 -12.33
#